data_AF-A0A3N5BRZ9-F1
#
_entry.id   AF-A0A3N5BRZ9-F1
#
_cell.length_a   1.000
_cell.length_b   1.000
_cell.length_c   1.000
_cell.angle_alpha   90.00
_cell.angle_beta   90.00
_cell.angle_gamma   90.00
#
_symmetry.space_group_name_H-M   'P 1'
#
loop_
_entity.id
_entity.type
_entity.pdbx_description
1 polymer ?
#
loop_
_entity_poly.entity_id
_entity_poly.type
_entity_poly.pdbx_seq_one_letter_code
_entity_poly.pdbx_strand_id
1 'polypeptide(L)'
;MDIVYKFTISIGVVSTIILIFGLTEALISQNSSGILTLAIGFILMFISYSIYKVAAHIESQNTYFKNRISDLEKQIEKLKVGQ
;
A
#
# COMPACT_ATOMS: atom_id res chain seq x y z
N MET A 1 3.51 8.02 -6.76
CA MET A 1 3.19 7.36 -5.49
C MET A 1 1.90 7.87 -4.87
N ASP A 2 1.63 9.19 -4.88
CA ASP A 2 0.44 9.78 -4.24
C ASP A 2 -0.91 9.17 -4.70
N ILE A 3 -1.08 8.91 -6.01
CA ILE A 3 -2.26 8.22 -6.56
C ILE A 3 -2.40 6.78 -6.05
N VAL A 4 -1.29 6.03 -5.94
CA VAL A 4 -1.30 4.63 -5.48
C VAL A 4 -1.70 4.58 -4.00
N TYR A 5 -1.19 5.49 -3.18
CA TYR A 5 -1.58 5.59 -1.77
C TYR A 5 -3.04 5.98 -1.61
N LYS A 6 -3.55 6.96 -2.38
CA LYS A 6 -4.98 7.33 -2.36
C LYS A 6 -5.86 6.15 -2.74
N PHE A 7 -5.53 5.42 -3.80
CA PHE A 7 -6.27 4.24 -4.24
C PHE A 7 -6.27 3.13 -3.17
N THR A 8 -5.10 2.88 -2.58
CA THR A 8 -4.92 1.92 -1.48
C THR A 8 -5.79 2.26 -0.28
N ILE A 9 -5.80 3.54 0.12
CA ILE A 9 -6.63 4.05 1.22
C ILE A 9 -8.11 3.88 0.88
N SER A 10 -8.55 4.24 -0.33
CA SER A 10 -9.94 4.06 -0.76
C SER A 10 -10.39 2.60 -0.68
N ILE A 11 -9.58 1.65 -1.16
CA ILE A 11 -9.88 0.21 -1.03
C ILE A 11 -9.94 -0.19 0.44
N GLY A 12 -9.03 0.29 1.28
CA GLY A 12 -9.01 -0.01 2.72
C GLY A 12 -10.24 0.51 3.46
N VAL A 13 -10.75 1.69 3.10
CA VAL A 13 -12.00 2.23 3.65
C VAL A 13 -13.19 1.37 3.22
N VAL A 14 -13.28 1.06 1.92
CA VAL A 14 -14.37 0.21 1.39
C VAL A 14 -14.34 -1.18 2.02
N SER A 15 -13.18 -1.81 2.17
CA SER A 15 -13.05 -3.12 2.81
C SER A 15 -13.50 -3.09 4.27
N THR A 16 -13.17 -2.02 5.01
CA THR A 16 -13.56 -1.85 6.42
C THR A 16 -15.08 -1.72 6.55
N ILE A 17 -15.71 -0.95 5.67
CA ILE A 17 -17.17 -0.82 5.63
C ILE A 17 -17.82 -2.18 5.37
N ILE A 18 -17.36 -2.93 4.35
CA ILE A 18 -17.85 -4.26 4.03
C ILE A 18 -17.69 -5.22 5.23
N LEU A 19 -16.57 -5.17 5.94
CA LEU A 19 -16.35 -5.98 7.14
C LEU A 19 -17.34 -5.65 8.25
N ILE A 20 -17.62 -4.37 8.50
CA ILE A 20 -18.59 -3.94 9.53
C ILE A 20 -20.00 -4.44 9.19
N PHE A 21 -20.44 -4.25 7.94
CA PHE A 21 -21.74 -4.73 7.49
C PHE A 21 -21.84 -6.27 7.52
N GLY A 22 -20.81 -6.97 7.03
CA GLY A 22 -20.75 -8.43 7.07
C GLY A 22 -20.78 -8.97 8.51
N LEU A 23 -20.09 -8.31 9.44
CA LEU A 23 -20.11 -8.68 10.87
C LEU A 23 -21.51 -8.50 11.46
N THR A 24 -22.15 -7.38 11.13
CA THR A 24 -23.51 -7.06 11.60
C THR A 24 -24.51 -8.09 11.09
N GLU A 25 -24.44 -8.45 9.81
CA GLU A 25 -25.29 -9.50 9.22
C GLU A 25 -25.02 -10.87 9.85
N ALA A 26 -23.75 -11.26 10.00
CA ALA A 26 -23.38 -12.56 10.57
C ALA A 26 -23.86 -12.71 12.02
N LEU A 27 -23.78 -11.65 12.81
CA LEU A 27 -24.17 -11.66 14.23
C LEU A 27 -25.68 -11.55 14.45
N ILE A 28 -26.37 -10.68 13.71
CA ILE A 28 -27.80 -10.40 13.94
C ILE A 28 -28.69 -11.43 13.25
N SER A 29 -28.36 -11.79 12.00
CA SER A 29 -29.26 -12.60 11.18
C SER A 29 -28.92 -14.09 11.18
N GLN A 30 -27.78 -14.49 11.78
CA GLN A 30 -27.17 -15.82 11.65
C GLN A 30 -27.11 -16.33 10.19
N ASN A 31 -27.14 -15.40 9.24
CA ASN A 31 -27.24 -15.70 7.82
C ASN A 31 -25.84 -15.99 7.27
N SER A 32 -25.73 -17.05 6.48
CA SER A 32 -24.47 -17.44 5.83
C SER A 32 -23.94 -16.38 4.86
N SER A 33 -24.79 -15.43 4.42
CA SER A 33 -24.39 -14.28 3.60
C SER A 33 -23.40 -13.36 4.32
N GLY A 34 -23.57 -13.14 5.64
CA GLY A 34 -22.67 -12.27 6.41
C GLY A 34 -21.23 -12.79 6.45
N ILE A 35 -21.07 -14.11 6.49
CA ILE A 35 -19.75 -14.78 6.43
C ILE A 35 -19.10 -14.57 5.05
N LEU A 36 -19.89 -14.67 3.97
CA LEU A 36 -19.40 -14.40 2.62
C LEU A 36 -18.96 -12.93 2.46
N THR A 37 -19.77 -12.00 2.97
CA THR A 37 -19.47 -10.57 2.96
C THR A 37 -18.18 -10.27 3.74
N LEU A 38 -18.00 -10.90 4.90
CA LEU A 38 -16.75 -10.82 5.67
C LEU A 38 -15.54 -11.32 4.88
N ALA A 39 -15.66 -12.48 4.21
CA ALA A 39 -14.59 -13.03 3.40
C ALA A 39 -14.17 -12.07 2.28
N ILE A 40 -15.13 -11.45 1.58
CA ILE A 40 -14.87 -10.43 0.56
C ILE A 40 -14.16 -9.21 1.17
N GLY A 41 -14.61 -8.74 2.33
CA GLY A 41 -13.97 -7.64 3.04
C GLY A 41 -12.50 -7.92 3.39
N PHE A 42 -12.21 -9.13 3.88
CA PHE A 42 -10.83 -9.53 4.18
C PHE A 42 -9.95 -9.65 2.94
N ILE A 43 -10.48 -10.16 1.82
CA ILE A 43 -9.75 -10.22 0.55
C ILE A 43 -9.38 -8.81 0.07
N LEU A 44 -10.33 -7.88 0.10
CA LEU A 44 -10.07 -6.48 -0.30
C LEU A 44 -9.04 -5.81 0.61
N MET A 45 -9.11 -6.06 1.91
CA MET A 45 -8.14 -5.55 2.88
C MET A 45 -6.73 -6.12 2.63
N PHE A 46 -6.64 -7.42 2.32
CA PHE A 46 -5.38 -8.08 1.95
C PHE A 46 -4.78 -7.51 0.65
N ILE A 47 -5.61 -7.27 -0.36
CA ILE A 47 -5.18 -6.64 -1.62
C ILE A 47 -4.65 -5.22 -1.35
N SER A 48 -5.39 -4.41 -0.59
CA SER A 48 -4.96 -3.06 -0.21
C SER A 48 -3.59 -3.10 0.49
N TYR A 49 -3.44 -3.95 1.51
CA TYR A 49 -2.17 -4.11 2.22
C TYR A 49 -1.01 -4.55 1.30
N SER A 50 -1.27 -5.47 0.37
CA SER A 50 -0.26 -5.95 -0.56
C SER A 50 0.22 -4.84 -1.51
N ILE A 51 -0.71 -4.04 -2.05
CA ILE A 51 -0.38 -2.88 -2.89
C ILE A 51 0.44 -1.86 -2.11
N TYR A 52 0.02 -1.55 -0.87
CA TYR A 52 0.77 -0.65 0.02
C TYR A 52 2.22 -1.11 0.19
N LYS A 53 2.42 -2.39 0.51
CA LYS A 53 3.75 -2.95 0.77
C LYS A 53 4.66 -2.88 -0.46
N VAL A 54 4.12 -3.19 -1.65
CA VAL A 54 4.86 -3.09 -2.90
C VAL A 54 5.23 -1.63 -3.20
N ALA A 55 4.28 -0.70 -3.03
CA ALA A 55 4.54 0.72 -3.23
C ALA A 55 5.63 1.22 -2.28
N ALA A 56 5.52 0.93 -0.98
CA ALA A 56 6.52 1.32 0.00
C ALA A 56 7.92 0.77 -0.34
N HIS A 57 8.00 -0.46 -0.83
CA HIS A 57 9.27 -1.06 -1.24
C HIS A 57 9.88 -0.33 -2.45
N ILE A 58 9.08 -0.04 -3.48
CA ILE A 58 9.53 0.72 -4.65
C ILE A 58 10.00 2.12 -4.27
N GLU A 59 9.29 2.79 -3.34
CA GLU A 59 9.67 4.12 -2.86
C GLU A 59 10.99 4.12 -2.09
N SER A 60 11.21 3.09 -1.27
CA SER A 60 12.49 2.88 -0.58
C SER A 60 13.65 2.69 -1.57
N GLN A 61 13.47 1.85 -2.59
CA GLN A 61 14.47 1.67 -3.64
C GLN A 61 14.73 2.95 -4.43
N ASN A 62 13.68 3.70 -4.80
CA ASN A 62 13.83 4.96 -5.51
C ASN A 62 14.64 5.98 -4.69
N THR A 63 14.36 6.09 -3.40
CA THR A 63 15.14 6.95 -2.49
C THR A 63 16.59 6.50 -2.40
N TYR A 64 16.85 5.20 -2.28
CA TYR A 64 18.20 4.65 -2.28
C TYR A 64 18.97 5.01 -3.56
N PHE A 65 18.36 4.81 -4.74
CA PHE A 65 19.01 5.13 -6.01
C PHE A 65 19.27 6.62 -6.18
N LYS A 66 18.34 7.49 -5.78
CA LYS A 66 18.55 8.95 -5.81
C LYS A 66 19.74 9.38 -4.96
N ASN A 67 19.84 8.85 -3.75
CA ASN A 67 20.98 9.13 -2.87
C ASN A 67 22.28 8.64 -3.49
N ARG A 68 22.28 7.42 -4.03
CA ARG A 68 23.47 6.84 -4.67
C ARG A 68 23.92 7.63 -5.89
N ILE A 69 23.00 8.10 -6.72
CA ILE A 69 23.31 8.94 -7.88
C ILE A 69 23.89 10.28 -7.42
N SER A 70 23.29 10.93 -6.42
CA SER A 70 23.80 12.20 -5.89
C SER A 70 25.21 12.06 -5.31
N ASP A 71 25.51 10.95 -4.62
CA ASP A 71 26.85 10.68 -4.11
C ASP A 71 27.87 10.45 -5.23
N LEU A 72 27.45 9.79 -6.32
CA LEU A 72 28.29 9.61 -7.51
C LEU A 72 28.54 10.94 -8.23
N GLU A 73 27.53 11.79 -8.36
CA GLU A 73 27.67 13.13 -8.93
C GLU A 73 28.69 13.98 -8.15
N LYS A 74 28.62 13.96 -6.82
CA LYS A 74 29.60 14.64 -5.96
C LYS A 74 31.01 14.08 -6.10
N GLN A 75 31.16 12.77 -6.28
CA GLN A 75 32.46 12.15 -6.52
C GLN A 75 33.04 12.57 -7.87
N ILE A 76 32.22 12.60 -8.91
CA ILE A 76 32.63 13.07 -10.24
C ILE A 76 33.04 14.53 -10.20
N GLU A 77 32.29 15.38 -9.51
CA GLU A 77 32.62 16.81 -9.37
C GLU A 77 33.96 17.01 -8.67
N LYS A 78 34.22 16.29 -7.58
CA LYS A 78 35.53 16.32 -6.89
C LYS A 78 36.68 15.89 -7.79
N LEU A 79 36.48 14.88 -8.64
CA LEU A 79 37.50 14.43 -9.60
C LEU A 79 37.75 15.45 -10.71
N LYS A 80 36.72 16.19 -11.14
CA LYS A 80 36.85 17.26 -12.15
C LYS A 80 37.60 18.50 -11.64
N VAL A 81 37.46 18.82 -10.35
CA VAL A 81 38.12 20.00 -9.73
C VAL A 81 39.53 19.67 -9.21
N GLY A 82 39.82 18.38 -8.97
CA GLY A 82 41.15 17.90 -8.57
C GLY A 82 42.14 17.67 -9.73
N GLN A 83 41.72 17.93 -10.98
CA GLN A 83 42.56 18.08 -12.16
C GLN A 83 42.66 19.56 -12.53
#